data_AF-A0A817MBA2-F1
#
_entry.id   AF-A0A817MBA2-F1
#
_cell.length_a   1.000
_cell.length_b   1.000
_cell.length_c   1.000
_cell.angle_alpha   90.00
_cell.angle_beta   90.00
_cell.angle_gamma   90.00
#
_symmetry.space_group_name_H-M   'P 1'
#
loop_
_entity.id
_entity.type
_entity.pdbx_description
1 polymer ?
#
loop_
_entity_poly.entity_id
_entity_poly.type
_entity_poly.pdbx_seq_one_letter_code
_entity_poly.pdbx_strand_id
1 'polypeptide(L)'
;KFGSTCNPNWEAIDSLSDDEYLMLANENPALVARMCKRRLAGFEEYISDKKHPFLIDYIVSNYFLKTEFQRDGLPHLHALLWIENPPSTDTSEGRQAILDFVDKFLTTELPDRDAQPDLYKSVRKYQWHTHTFTCKPIVRIRRGKKELTPKQKREMQDNTDIISSINRNNEDEIYEKIDPDDDPDLIQTKLERREFFERARCRFGKPDPLAAKAHFRTHKEARILTRGDRDIIMKRTTEESRRIVPYNINLLKTFKCNHDMQILTDAWAAAEYLFSYISKEAHMEKDLVQKLAGCACSTLEEARRVLLKAGNAVLSHRQIGKIEAAWLILGIPLYRCSMVTVHLYISLPSHEDRILKNPNVNMESITEDDFVTTIIHRYSQRPSVPEVINDLTLFEFAVWFETDYTDSTCEDIDNNTLMPNPL
;
A
#
# COMPACT_ATOMS: atom_id res chain seq x y z
N LYS A 1 -10.06 0.21 0.52
CA LYS A 1 -8.60 -0.03 0.73
C LYS A 1 -8.38 -0.70 2.08
N PHE A 2 -7.34 -1.52 2.24
CA PHE A 2 -6.88 -1.95 3.57
C PHE A 2 -5.41 -2.40 3.57
N GLY A 3 -4.78 -2.34 4.74
CA GLY A 3 -3.43 -2.88 5.00
C GLY A 3 -3.50 -4.02 6.00
N SER A 4 -2.83 -5.15 5.73
CA SER A 4 -2.88 -6.35 6.57
C SER A 4 -1.51 -7.03 6.70
N THR A 5 -1.08 -7.30 7.92
CA THR A 5 0.14 -8.10 8.15
C THR A 5 -0.21 -9.57 8.06
N CYS A 6 0.44 -10.29 7.14
CA CYS A 6 0.18 -11.70 6.96
C CYS A 6 0.58 -12.49 8.21
N ASN A 7 -0.40 -13.09 8.88
CA ASN A 7 -0.17 -14.13 9.87
C ASN A 7 -0.10 -15.47 9.12
N PRO A 8 1.04 -16.20 9.11
CA PRO A 8 1.12 -17.48 8.40
C PRO A 8 0.20 -18.57 9.00
N ASN A 9 -0.39 -18.32 10.19
CA ASN A 9 -1.39 -19.15 10.88
C ASN A 9 -1.16 -20.65 10.72
N TRP A 10 -0.31 -21.18 11.60
CA TRP A 10 0.04 -22.58 11.64
C TRP A 10 -0.72 -23.15 12.84
N GLU A 11 -1.63 -24.09 12.64
CA GLU A 11 -2.44 -24.63 13.75
C GLU A 11 -1.57 -25.29 14.84
N ALA A 12 -0.39 -25.80 14.48
CA ALA A 12 0.63 -26.29 15.42
C ALA A 12 1.43 -25.18 16.15
N ILE A 13 1.20 -23.90 15.82
CA ILE A 13 1.86 -22.71 16.41
C ILE A 13 0.91 -21.90 17.29
N ASP A 14 -0.41 -22.13 17.24
CA ASP A 14 -1.35 -21.48 18.17
C ASP A 14 -1.03 -21.80 19.65
N SER A 15 -0.23 -22.84 19.91
CA SER A 15 0.34 -23.19 21.22
C SER A 15 1.73 -22.60 21.52
N LEU A 16 2.42 -22.01 20.53
CA LEU A 16 3.73 -21.39 20.72
C LEU A 16 3.58 -19.96 21.25
N SER A 17 4.55 -19.55 22.05
CA SER A 17 4.75 -18.14 22.41
C SER A 17 5.19 -17.31 21.19
N ASP A 18 5.01 -15.99 21.28
CA ASP A 18 5.41 -15.06 20.21
C ASP A 18 6.92 -15.18 19.89
N ASP A 19 7.75 -15.44 20.91
CA ASP A 19 9.21 -15.61 20.78
C ASP A 19 9.58 -16.91 20.05
N GLU A 20 8.97 -18.04 20.41
CA GLU A 20 9.18 -19.33 19.74
C GLU A 20 8.75 -19.28 18.28
N TYR A 21 7.62 -18.62 18.01
CA TYR A 21 7.16 -18.38 16.64
C TYR A 21 8.18 -17.55 15.85
N LEU A 22 8.70 -16.48 16.44
CA LEU A 22 9.70 -15.62 15.80
C LEU A 22 11.00 -16.37 15.51
N MET A 23 11.46 -17.21 16.45
CA MET A 23 12.63 -18.05 16.26
C MET A 23 12.42 -19.00 15.08
N LEU A 24 11.31 -19.73 15.05
CA LEU A 24 10.99 -20.67 13.98
C LEU A 24 10.87 -19.96 12.62
N ALA A 25 10.27 -18.77 12.59
CA ALA A 25 10.14 -17.96 11.39
C ALA A 25 11.51 -17.47 10.87
N ASN A 26 12.43 -17.14 11.78
CA ASN A 26 13.80 -16.75 11.47
C ASN A 26 14.68 -17.91 11.01
N GLU A 27 14.44 -19.12 11.52
CA GLU A 27 15.12 -20.35 11.10
C GLU A 27 14.63 -20.84 9.74
N ASN A 28 13.35 -20.62 9.42
CA ASN A 28 12.70 -21.16 8.22
C ASN A 28 12.05 -20.07 7.33
N PRO A 29 12.80 -19.03 6.90
CA PRO A 29 12.23 -17.89 6.18
C PRO A 29 11.59 -18.26 4.84
N ALA A 30 12.10 -19.27 4.14
CA ALA A 30 11.53 -19.77 2.90
C ALA A 30 10.17 -20.46 3.10
N LEU A 31 10.00 -21.17 4.21
CA LEU A 31 8.72 -21.78 4.56
C LEU A 31 7.69 -20.70 4.87
N VAL A 32 8.06 -19.71 5.69
CA VAL A 32 7.19 -18.56 6.01
C VAL A 32 6.77 -17.83 4.74
N ALA A 33 7.72 -17.51 3.85
CA ALA A 33 7.41 -16.85 2.58
C ALA A 33 6.41 -17.67 1.72
N ARG A 34 6.59 -18.99 1.61
CA ARG A 34 5.65 -19.87 0.89
C ARG A 34 4.28 -19.93 1.54
N MET A 35 4.20 -19.96 2.87
CA MET A 35 2.92 -19.96 3.60
C MET A 35 2.18 -18.64 3.40
N CYS A 36 2.87 -17.51 3.57
CA CYS A 36 2.30 -16.20 3.30
C CYS A 36 1.83 -16.06 1.85
N LYS A 37 2.59 -16.59 0.87
CA LYS A 37 2.15 -16.68 -0.53
C LYS A 37 0.85 -17.47 -0.68
N ARG A 38 0.72 -18.64 -0.03
CA ARG A 38 -0.50 -19.44 -0.08
C ARG A 38 -1.68 -18.70 0.54
N ARG A 39 -1.48 -17.97 1.64
CA ARG A 39 -2.53 -17.15 2.25
C ARG A 39 -2.94 -15.97 1.37
N LEU A 40 -1.98 -15.34 0.70
CA LEU A 40 -2.27 -14.29 -0.28
C LEU A 40 -3.09 -14.83 -1.45
N ALA A 41 -2.75 -16.02 -1.97
CA ALA A 41 -3.53 -16.68 -3.02
C ALA A 41 -4.95 -17.05 -2.53
N GLY A 42 -5.08 -17.57 -1.31
CA GLY A 42 -6.40 -17.85 -0.72
C GLY A 42 -7.21 -16.58 -0.47
N PHE A 43 -6.56 -15.47 -0.12
CA PHE A 43 -7.21 -14.17 -0.02
C PHE A 43 -7.70 -13.68 -1.39
N GLU A 44 -6.86 -13.78 -2.41
CA GLU A 44 -7.18 -13.44 -3.80
C GLU A 44 -8.37 -14.25 -4.34
N GLU A 45 -8.37 -15.57 -4.11
CA GLU A 45 -9.50 -16.45 -4.44
C GLU A 45 -10.76 -16.05 -3.66
N TYR A 46 -10.62 -15.79 -2.36
CA TYR A 46 -11.72 -15.42 -1.49
C TYR A 46 -12.39 -14.10 -1.87
N ILE A 47 -11.64 -13.09 -2.35
CA ILE A 47 -12.24 -11.83 -2.85
C ILE A 47 -12.74 -11.93 -4.29
N SER A 48 -12.31 -12.92 -5.05
CA SER A 48 -12.74 -13.13 -6.44
C SER A 48 -14.01 -13.97 -6.55
N ASP A 49 -14.36 -14.71 -5.50
CA ASP A 49 -15.61 -15.47 -5.45
C ASP A 49 -16.83 -14.53 -5.34
N LYS A 50 -17.74 -14.63 -6.31
CA LYS A 50 -19.01 -13.88 -6.36
C LYS A 50 -19.95 -14.18 -5.17
N LYS A 51 -19.70 -15.24 -4.41
CA LYS A 51 -20.48 -15.65 -3.23
C LYS A 51 -19.70 -15.47 -1.92
N HIS A 52 -18.62 -14.69 -1.91
CA HIS A 52 -17.82 -14.54 -0.71
C HIS A 52 -18.62 -13.90 0.45
N PRO A 53 -18.44 -14.35 1.71
CA PRO A 53 -19.14 -13.76 2.84
C PRO A 53 -18.57 -12.40 3.29
N PHE A 54 -17.43 -11.97 2.73
CA PHE A 54 -16.76 -10.72 3.11
C PHE A 54 -17.59 -9.48 2.81
N LEU A 55 -18.09 -9.36 1.57
CA LEU A 55 -19.03 -8.33 1.11
C LEU A 55 -20.24 -9.01 0.45
N ILE A 56 -21.03 -9.77 1.21
CA ILE A 56 -22.22 -10.44 0.67
C ILE A 56 -23.13 -9.40 -0.04
N ASP A 57 -23.69 -9.76 -1.19
CA ASP A 57 -24.47 -8.88 -2.08
C ASP A 57 -23.65 -7.87 -2.91
N TYR A 58 -22.32 -7.84 -2.76
CA TYR A 58 -21.42 -7.00 -3.56
C TYR A 58 -20.39 -7.84 -4.28
N ILE A 59 -20.06 -7.42 -5.51
CA ILE A 59 -19.04 -8.06 -6.34
C ILE A 59 -17.80 -7.18 -6.35
N VAL A 60 -16.64 -7.77 -6.08
CA VAL A 60 -15.36 -7.11 -6.32
C VAL A 60 -15.04 -7.25 -7.81
N SER A 61 -15.19 -6.17 -8.57
CA SER A 61 -14.93 -6.16 -10.01
C SER A 61 -13.43 -6.14 -10.32
N ASN A 62 -12.66 -5.41 -9.52
CA ASN A 62 -11.22 -5.28 -9.68
C ASN A 62 -10.48 -5.22 -8.36
N TYR A 63 -9.19 -5.58 -8.37
CA TYR A 63 -8.30 -5.45 -7.23
C TYR A 63 -6.87 -5.10 -7.63
N PHE A 64 -6.17 -4.46 -6.70
CA PHE A 64 -4.73 -4.26 -6.70
C PHE A 64 -4.17 -4.67 -5.34
N LEU A 65 -3.16 -5.51 -5.34
CA LEU A 65 -2.50 -6.06 -4.17
C LEU A 65 -1.00 -5.74 -4.25
N LYS A 66 -0.43 -5.13 -3.21
CA LYS A 66 1.01 -4.96 -3.05
C LYS A 66 1.48 -5.58 -1.74
N THR A 67 2.47 -6.45 -1.82
CA THR A 67 3.22 -6.93 -0.66
C THR A 67 4.37 -5.99 -0.35
N GLU A 68 4.42 -5.49 0.87
CA GLU A 68 5.50 -4.69 1.44
C GLU A 68 6.14 -5.45 2.61
N PHE A 69 7.45 -5.34 2.77
CA PHE A 69 8.17 -5.83 3.93
C PHE A 69 8.57 -4.64 4.79
N GLN A 70 8.08 -4.60 6.03
CA GLN A 70 8.43 -3.54 6.97
C GLN A 70 9.41 -4.07 8.00
N ARG A 71 10.61 -3.45 8.08
CA ARG A 71 11.66 -3.67 9.10
C ARG A 71 11.82 -5.14 9.53
N ASP A 72 12.37 -5.95 8.62
CA ASP A 72 12.68 -7.38 8.80
C ASP A 72 11.48 -8.29 9.13
N GLY A 73 10.26 -7.74 9.10
CA GLY A 73 9.02 -8.40 9.49
C GLY A 73 8.31 -9.18 8.39
N LEU A 74 7.21 -9.81 8.79
CA LEU A 74 6.31 -10.58 7.94
C LEU A 74 5.76 -9.75 6.77
N PRO A 75 5.39 -10.41 5.64
CA PRO A 75 4.74 -9.74 4.51
C PRO A 75 3.53 -8.94 4.95
N HIS A 76 3.47 -7.66 4.57
CA HIS A 76 2.33 -6.78 4.78
C HIS A 76 1.65 -6.49 3.44
N LEU A 77 0.39 -6.88 3.32
CA LEU A 77 -0.46 -6.70 2.16
C LEU A 77 -1.15 -5.34 2.20
N HIS A 78 -0.97 -4.54 1.16
CA HIS A 78 -1.82 -3.39 0.83
C HIS A 78 -2.77 -3.80 -0.28
N ALA A 79 -4.07 -3.58 -0.08
CA ALA A 79 -5.10 -3.98 -1.00
C ALA A 79 -6.06 -2.83 -1.32
N LEU A 80 -6.31 -2.63 -2.61
CA LEU A 80 -7.34 -1.75 -3.14
C LEU A 80 -8.34 -2.62 -3.90
N LEU A 81 -9.61 -2.54 -3.53
CA LEU A 81 -10.70 -3.35 -4.08
C LEU A 81 -11.77 -2.42 -4.65
N TRP A 82 -12.20 -2.66 -5.88
CA TRP A 82 -13.29 -1.95 -6.53
C TRP A 82 -14.56 -2.78 -6.46
N ILE A 83 -15.63 -2.14 -6.01
CA ILE A 83 -16.95 -2.75 -5.92
C ILE A 83 -17.72 -2.43 -7.21
N GLU A 84 -18.38 -3.42 -7.79
CA GLU A 84 -19.27 -3.23 -8.94
C GLU A 84 -20.53 -2.47 -8.53
N ASN A 85 -20.96 -1.51 -9.36
CA ASN A 85 -22.14 -0.67 -9.11
C ASN A 85 -22.19 -0.06 -7.70
N PRO A 86 -21.14 0.67 -7.26
CA PRO A 86 -21.11 1.23 -5.92
C PRO A 86 -22.18 2.33 -5.77
N PRO A 87 -22.71 2.57 -4.56
CA PRO A 87 -23.65 3.67 -4.37
C PRO A 87 -23.01 5.02 -4.68
N SER A 88 -23.80 5.95 -5.22
CA SER A 88 -23.32 7.29 -5.59
C SER A 88 -22.89 8.10 -4.36
N THR A 89 -21.76 8.78 -4.46
CA THR A 89 -21.25 9.70 -3.42
C THR A 89 -21.82 11.12 -3.55
N ASP A 90 -22.54 11.41 -4.63
CA ASP A 90 -23.07 12.73 -4.95
C ASP A 90 -24.52 12.93 -4.51
N THR A 91 -25.23 11.83 -4.25
CA THR A 91 -26.64 11.84 -3.81
C THR A 91 -26.76 11.60 -2.31
N SER A 92 -27.79 12.15 -1.68
CA SER A 92 -28.07 11.91 -0.26
C SER A 92 -28.39 10.43 0.00
N GLU A 93 -29.14 9.82 -0.90
CA GLU A 93 -29.53 8.41 -0.87
C GLU A 93 -28.31 7.50 -1.02
N GLY A 94 -27.42 7.79 -1.98
CA GLY A 94 -26.21 7.01 -2.18
C GLY A 94 -25.22 7.16 -1.01
N ARG A 95 -25.08 8.36 -0.44
CA ARG A 95 -24.31 8.57 0.80
C ARG A 95 -24.87 7.75 1.96
N GLN A 96 -26.18 7.73 2.14
CA GLN A 96 -26.79 6.91 3.17
C GLN A 96 -26.53 5.42 2.93
N ALA A 97 -26.66 4.94 1.68
CA ALA A 97 -26.34 3.55 1.32
C ALA A 97 -24.86 3.19 1.58
N ILE A 98 -23.93 4.13 1.44
CA ILE A 98 -22.52 3.93 1.82
C ILE A 98 -22.37 3.77 3.34
N LEU A 99 -23.10 4.55 4.14
CA LEU A 99 -23.08 4.40 5.60
C LEU A 99 -23.69 3.07 6.03
N ASP A 100 -24.79 2.66 5.40
CA ASP A 100 -25.43 1.36 5.65
C ASP A 100 -24.49 0.20 5.27
N PHE A 101 -23.72 0.35 4.18
CA PHE A 101 -22.65 -0.58 3.81
C PHE A 101 -21.57 -0.67 4.90
N VAL A 102 -21.10 0.48 5.41
CA VAL A 102 -20.10 0.53 6.47
C VAL A 102 -20.61 -0.17 7.73
N ASP A 103 -21.83 0.14 8.17
CA ASP A 103 -22.42 -0.47 9.36
C ASP A 103 -22.68 -1.97 9.18
N LYS A 104 -22.94 -2.44 7.95
CA LYS A 104 -23.12 -3.86 7.64
C LYS A 104 -21.81 -4.66 7.65
N PHE A 105 -20.72 -4.11 7.12
CA PHE A 105 -19.49 -4.87 6.85
C PHE A 105 -18.29 -4.51 7.72
N LEU A 106 -18.29 -3.35 8.36
CA LEU A 106 -17.18 -2.85 9.15
C LEU A 106 -17.62 -2.57 10.58
N THR A 107 -16.71 -2.81 11.52
CA THR A 107 -16.95 -2.47 12.92
C THR A 107 -15.67 -2.07 13.62
N THR A 108 -15.81 -1.31 14.69
CA THR A 108 -14.78 -0.98 15.68
C THR A 108 -15.18 -1.44 17.08
N GLU A 109 -16.26 -2.22 17.18
CA GLU A 109 -16.77 -2.70 18.46
C GLU A 109 -15.93 -3.88 18.96
N LEU A 110 -15.77 -3.93 20.28
CA LEU A 110 -15.23 -5.08 20.97
C LEU A 110 -16.41 -6.05 21.22
N PRO A 111 -16.39 -7.28 20.69
CA PRO A 111 -17.44 -8.25 20.93
C PRO A 111 -17.61 -8.56 22.42
N ASP A 112 -18.77 -9.07 22.82
CA ASP A 112 -18.94 -9.52 24.20
C ASP A 112 -18.05 -10.73 24.50
N ARG A 113 -17.39 -10.70 25.67
CA ARG A 113 -16.40 -11.70 26.06
C ARG A 113 -17.02 -13.08 26.26
N ASP A 114 -18.24 -13.15 26.76
CA ASP A 114 -18.90 -14.39 27.15
C ASP A 114 -19.76 -14.95 26.01
N ALA A 115 -20.43 -14.07 25.25
CA ALA A 115 -21.25 -14.46 24.09
C ALA A 115 -20.42 -14.80 22.85
N GLN A 116 -19.27 -14.14 22.63
CA GLN A 116 -18.41 -14.34 21.46
C GLN A 116 -16.92 -14.41 21.83
N PRO A 117 -16.49 -15.39 22.65
CA PRO A 117 -15.15 -15.43 23.23
C PRO A 117 -14.03 -15.49 22.18
N ASP A 118 -14.20 -16.22 21.08
CA ASP A 118 -13.17 -16.36 20.05
C ASP A 118 -13.01 -15.10 19.20
N LEU A 119 -14.12 -14.41 18.91
CA LEU A 119 -14.07 -13.13 18.21
C LEU A 119 -13.48 -12.05 19.12
N TYR A 120 -13.88 -12.01 20.40
CA TYR A 120 -13.27 -11.12 21.40
C TYR A 120 -11.75 -11.29 21.46
N LYS A 121 -11.26 -12.53 21.59
CA LYS A 121 -9.82 -12.83 21.58
C LYS A 121 -9.15 -12.36 20.29
N SER A 122 -9.76 -12.62 19.14
CA SER A 122 -9.23 -12.21 17.83
C SER A 122 -9.14 -10.70 17.68
N VAL A 123 -10.16 -9.97 18.11
CA VAL A 123 -10.19 -8.50 18.08
C VAL A 123 -9.12 -7.92 19.02
N ARG A 124 -9.00 -8.45 20.25
CA ARG A 124 -7.96 -8.04 21.20
C ARG A 124 -6.56 -8.33 20.69
N LYS A 125 -6.34 -9.46 20.02
CA LYS A 125 -5.03 -9.86 19.50
C LYS A 125 -4.62 -9.09 18.26
N TYR A 126 -5.54 -8.93 17.30
CA TYR A 126 -5.17 -8.47 15.95
C TYR A 126 -5.58 -7.04 15.64
N GLN A 127 -6.67 -6.53 16.25
CA GLN A 127 -7.25 -5.23 15.88
C GLN A 127 -7.06 -4.17 16.97
N TRP A 128 -6.53 -4.56 18.13
CA TRP A 128 -6.26 -3.64 19.22
C TRP A 128 -4.99 -2.82 18.95
N HIS A 129 -5.14 -1.50 18.90
CA HIS A 129 -3.99 -0.61 18.74
C HIS A 129 -3.21 -0.47 20.05
N THR A 130 -2.01 -1.04 20.05
CA THR A 130 -1.00 -0.81 21.09
C THR A 130 0.07 0.14 20.55
N HIS A 131 0.48 1.13 21.36
CA HIS A 131 1.54 2.04 20.94
C HIS A 131 2.87 1.30 20.79
N THR A 132 3.40 1.34 19.58
CA THR A 132 4.73 0.81 19.24
C THR A 132 5.67 1.94 18.82
N PHE A 133 6.93 1.64 18.53
CA PHE A 133 7.88 2.65 18.05
C PHE A 133 7.42 3.37 16.76
N THR A 134 6.56 2.74 15.94
CA THR A 134 5.99 3.36 14.73
C THR A 134 4.95 4.43 15.05
N CYS A 135 4.37 4.37 16.26
CA CYS A 135 3.46 5.37 16.78
C CYS A 135 4.17 6.65 17.20
N LYS A 136 5.50 6.69 17.27
CA LYS A 136 6.21 7.92 17.64
C LYS A 136 6.03 8.98 16.54
N PRO A 137 5.62 10.22 16.88
CA PRO A 137 5.43 11.28 15.90
C PRO A 137 6.77 11.62 15.22
N ILE A 138 6.72 11.86 13.91
CA ILE A 138 7.89 12.33 13.16
C ILE A 138 8.06 13.82 13.49
N VAL A 139 8.97 14.15 14.40
CA VAL A 139 9.32 15.54 14.73
C VAL A 139 10.06 16.14 13.53
N ARG A 140 9.37 16.94 12.72
CA ARG A 140 10.01 17.78 11.69
C ARG A 140 10.51 19.05 12.36
N ILE A 141 11.77 19.08 12.77
CA ILE A 141 12.43 20.30 13.24
C ILE A 141 12.47 21.30 12.08
N ARG A 142 11.78 22.45 12.23
CA ARG A 142 11.85 23.55 11.26
C ARG A 142 13.24 24.21 11.36
N ARG A 143 13.96 24.19 10.24
CA ARG A 143 15.19 24.93 9.85
C ARG A 143 15.84 25.81 10.94
N GLY A 144 17.08 25.47 11.31
CA GLY A 144 17.93 26.41 12.05
C GLY A 144 19.20 25.89 12.72
N LYS A 145 19.49 24.58 12.70
CA LYS A 145 20.82 24.02 12.98
C LYS A 145 20.79 22.59 12.46
N LYS A 146 21.66 22.27 11.51
CA LYS A 146 21.92 20.88 11.11
C LYS A 146 22.73 20.21 12.21
N GLU A 147 22.10 19.95 13.35
CA GLU A 147 22.42 18.72 14.03
C GLU A 147 21.47 17.71 13.42
N LEU A 148 22.04 16.87 12.55
CA LEU A 148 21.47 15.55 12.36
C LEU A 148 21.26 15.03 13.79
N THR A 149 20.00 14.95 14.27
CA THR A 149 19.65 13.93 15.28
C THR A 149 20.46 12.72 14.86
N PRO A 150 21.33 12.13 15.70
CA PRO A 150 22.18 11.04 15.26
C PRO A 150 21.27 10.14 14.45
N LYS A 151 21.42 10.17 13.11
CA LYS A 151 20.99 9.10 12.22
C LYS A 151 21.62 7.99 12.99
N GLN A 152 20.79 7.22 13.74
CA GLN A 152 21.28 6.24 14.68
C GLN A 152 22.44 5.66 13.94
N LYS A 153 23.68 5.92 14.41
CA LYS A 153 24.81 5.23 13.84
C LYS A 153 24.27 3.83 13.95
N ARG A 154 23.98 3.21 12.81
CA ARG A 154 23.72 1.78 12.75
C ARG A 154 25.11 1.26 13.08
N GLU A 155 25.49 1.42 14.34
CA GLU A 155 26.57 0.69 14.95
C GLU A 155 26.22 -0.73 14.56
N MET A 156 27.23 -1.43 14.05
CA MET A 156 27.22 -2.87 13.92
C MET A 156 26.83 -3.45 15.27
N GLN A 157 25.54 -3.47 15.57
CA GLN A 157 24.96 -4.41 16.48
C GLN A 157 24.55 -5.55 15.57
N ASP A 158 25.04 -6.73 15.93
CA ASP A 158 24.55 -8.05 15.53
C ASP A 158 23.04 -8.20 15.83
N ASN A 159 22.21 -7.27 15.39
CA ASN A 159 20.76 -7.37 15.44
C ASN A 159 20.32 -8.24 14.26
N THR A 160 20.77 -9.50 14.30
CA THR A 160 20.04 -10.61 13.71
C THR A 160 18.89 -11.07 14.63
N ASP A 161 18.78 -10.47 15.82
CA ASP A 161 17.74 -10.75 16.80
C ASP A 161 16.71 -9.60 16.91
N ILE A 162 15.45 -9.95 16.68
CA ILE A 162 14.28 -9.06 16.66
C ILE A 162 13.91 -8.54 18.07
N ILE A 163 14.56 -9.07 19.12
CA ILE A 163 14.18 -8.94 20.54
C ILE A 163 14.46 -7.54 21.13
N SER A 164 15.37 -6.73 20.56
CA SER A 164 15.83 -5.50 21.22
C SER A 164 14.89 -4.28 21.13
N SER A 165 13.69 -4.40 20.54
CA SER A 165 12.84 -3.26 20.21
C SER A 165 11.73 -2.92 21.22
N ILE A 166 11.62 -3.63 22.36
CA ILE A 166 10.42 -3.55 23.23
C ILE A 166 10.53 -2.67 24.48
N ASN A 167 11.69 -2.35 25.06
CA ASN A 167 11.71 -1.65 26.36
C ASN A 167 12.30 -0.24 26.31
N ARG A 168 11.44 0.79 26.19
CA ARG A 168 11.70 2.17 26.66
C ARG A 168 10.39 2.87 27.05
N ASN A 169 9.89 2.57 28.24
CA ASN A 169 8.89 3.39 28.94
C ASN A 169 9.62 4.27 29.96
N ASN A 170 9.54 5.59 29.81
CA ASN A 170 9.73 6.58 30.87
C ASN A 170 8.65 7.64 30.62
N GLU A 171 7.62 7.70 31.47
CA GLU A 171 6.39 8.49 31.25
C GLU A 171 6.32 9.82 32.02
N ASP A 172 7.32 10.20 32.82
CA ASP A 172 7.06 11.16 33.93
C ASP A 172 7.57 12.60 33.82
N GLU A 173 7.90 13.12 32.63
CA GLU A 173 8.20 14.56 32.50
C GLU A 173 7.47 15.14 31.29
N ILE A 174 7.00 16.39 31.41
CA ILE A 174 6.29 17.22 30.39
C ILE A 174 4.75 17.25 30.52
N TYR A 175 4.22 17.71 31.67
CA TYR A 175 2.88 18.34 31.72
C TYR A 175 2.99 19.73 32.36
N GLU A 176 2.36 20.75 31.75
CA GLU A 176 2.06 21.99 32.47
C GLU A 176 1.07 21.65 33.60
N LYS A 177 1.41 22.02 34.83
CA LYS A 177 0.52 21.80 35.98
C LYS A 177 -0.74 22.64 35.79
N ILE A 178 -1.90 22.02 35.99
CA ILE A 178 -3.19 22.73 36.05
C ILE A 178 -3.26 23.38 37.43
N ASP A 179 -3.39 24.70 37.47
CA ASP A 179 -3.58 25.44 38.71
C ASP A 179 -5.10 25.62 38.93
N PRO A 180 -5.65 25.24 40.10
CA PRO A 180 -7.06 25.48 40.41
C PRO A 180 -7.47 26.95 40.36
N ASP A 181 -6.51 27.87 40.46
CA ASP A 181 -6.73 29.32 40.45
C ASP A 181 -6.64 29.94 39.04
N ASP A 182 -6.41 29.14 38.00
CA ASP A 182 -6.47 29.60 36.61
C ASP A 182 -7.90 29.98 36.19
N ASP A 183 -8.02 30.90 35.23
CA ASP A 183 -9.32 31.25 34.64
C ASP A 183 -10.01 30.03 33.97
N PRO A 184 -11.35 29.86 34.08
CA PRO A 184 -12.05 28.69 33.54
C PRO A 184 -11.83 28.43 32.05
N ASP A 185 -11.70 29.46 31.22
CA ASP A 185 -11.43 29.31 29.79
C ASP A 185 -9.97 28.86 29.54
N LEU A 186 -9.04 29.30 30.41
CA LEU A 186 -7.65 28.85 30.40
C LEU A 186 -7.52 27.40 30.88
N ILE A 187 -8.28 27.00 31.91
CA ILE A 187 -8.38 25.62 32.37
C ILE A 187 -8.92 24.73 31.25
N GLN A 188 -10.02 25.14 30.60
CA GLN A 188 -10.60 24.40 29.48
C GLN A 188 -9.61 24.29 28.32
N THR A 189 -8.90 25.38 28.00
CA THR A 189 -7.86 25.38 26.96
C THR A 189 -6.67 24.48 27.33
N LYS A 190 -6.25 24.45 28.60
CA LYS A 190 -5.19 23.57 29.10
C LYS A 190 -5.62 22.10 29.08
N LEU A 191 -6.88 21.79 29.40
CA LEU A 191 -7.46 20.45 29.30
C LEU A 191 -7.58 19.98 27.85
N GLU A 192 -8.07 20.83 26.95
CA GLU A 192 -8.15 20.53 25.52
C GLU A 192 -6.76 20.36 24.89
N ARG A 193 -5.77 21.17 25.30
CA ARG A 193 -4.38 20.98 24.90
C ARG A 193 -3.80 19.70 25.48
N ARG A 194 -4.09 19.35 26.73
CA ARG A 194 -3.63 18.11 27.36
C ARG A 194 -4.20 16.89 26.64
N GLU A 195 -5.50 16.88 26.36
CA GLU A 195 -6.13 15.87 25.51
C GLU A 195 -5.50 15.83 24.11
N PHE A 196 -5.23 17.00 23.50
CA PHE A 196 -4.57 17.08 22.21
C PHE A 196 -3.13 16.53 22.26
N PHE A 197 -2.36 16.81 23.31
CA PHE A 197 -0.99 16.32 23.49
C PHE A 197 -0.94 14.82 23.84
N GLU A 198 -1.94 14.31 24.56
CA GLU A 198 -2.15 12.87 24.75
C GLU A 198 -2.49 12.18 23.42
N ARG A 199 -3.30 12.80 22.56
CA ARG A 199 -3.55 12.35 21.17
C ARG A 199 -2.31 12.50 20.27
N ALA A 200 -1.48 13.53 20.48
CA ALA A 200 -0.32 13.87 19.65
C ALA A 200 0.89 12.93 19.85
N ARG A 201 0.86 12.04 20.84
CA ARG A 201 1.90 11.01 21.01
C ARG A 201 1.76 9.86 20.02
N CYS A 202 0.59 9.70 19.39
CA CYS A 202 0.38 8.68 18.39
C CYS A 202 0.41 9.28 16.97
N ARG A 203 1.39 8.86 16.17
CA ARG A 203 1.49 9.14 14.74
C ARG A 203 0.19 8.83 13.97
N PHE A 204 -0.56 7.83 14.43
CA PHE A 204 -1.81 7.38 13.81
C PHE A 204 -3.07 8.00 14.43
N GLY A 205 -2.94 8.95 15.36
CA GLY A 205 -4.07 9.69 15.93
C GLY A 205 -4.97 8.89 16.88
N LYS A 206 -4.50 7.75 17.40
CA LYS A 206 -5.23 6.95 18.39
C LYS A 206 -5.06 7.53 19.81
N PRO A 207 -6.09 7.48 20.68
CA PRO A 207 -7.44 6.94 20.44
C PRO A 207 -8.29 7.85 19.54
N ASP A 208 -9.07 7.24 18.64
CA ASP A 208 -9.99 7.96 17.74
C ASP A 208 -11.08 8.73 18.51
N PRO A 209 -11.72 9.76 17.94
CA PRO A 209 -12.86 10.42 18.58
C PRO A 209 -14.08 9.48 18.73
N LEU A 210 -14.91 9.74 19.74
CA LEU A 210 -16.20 9.07 19.91
C LEU A 210 -17.19 9.54 18.82
N ALA A 211 -18.02 8.62 18.35
CA ALA A 211 -19.06 8.88 17.36
C ALA A 211 -20.25 7.93 17.59
N ALA A 212 -21.45 8.46 17.79
CA ALA A 212 -22.64 7.65 18.05
C ALA A 212 -23.06 6.80 16.83
N LYS A 213 -22.74 7.24 15.62
CA LYS A 213 -23.03 6.56 14.35
C LYS A 213 -21.95 6.85 13.32
N ALA A 214 -21.84 5.98 12.31
CA ALA A 214 -21.01 6.27 11.15
C ALA A 214 -21.54 7.50 10.41
N HIS A 215 -20.64 8.36 9.94
CA HIS A 215 -21.01 9.55 9.16
C HIS A 215 -19.84 10.03 8.30
N PHE A 216 -20.17 10.82 7.28
CA PHE A 216 -19.18 11.51 6.48
C PHE A 216 -18.46 12.57 7.31
N ARG A 217 -17.14 12.58 7.21
CA ARG A 217 -16.26 13.52 7.90
C ARG A 217 -16.66 14.96 7.61
N THR A 218 -16.84 15.74 8.67
CA THR A 218 -17.18 17.15 8.58
C THR A 218 -15.96 18.04 8.36
N HIS A 219 -16.16 19.27 7.90
CA HIS A 219 -15.07 20.27 7.79
C HIS A 219 -14.39 20.58 9.13
N LYS A 220 -15.12 20.51 10.25
CA LYS A 220 -14.55 20.72 11.59
C LYS A 220 -13.61 19.57 11.96
N GLU A 221 -14.01 18.34 11.70
CA GLU A 221 -13.19 17.15 11.96
C GLU A 221 -11.98 17.09 11.04
N ALA A 222 -12.10 17.52 9.78
CA ALA A 222 -10.96 17.59 8.85
C ALA A 222 -9.84 18.52 9.34
N ARG A 223 -10.17 19.54 10.15
CA ARG A 223 -9.17 20.44 10.76
C ARG A 223 -8.48 19.84 11.99
N ILE A 224 -9.14 18.91 12.67
CA ILE A 224 -8.67 18.32 13.93
C ILE A 224 -7.93 17.00 13.67
N LEU A 225 -8.46 16.17 12.77
CA LEU A 225 -7.88 14.89 12.36
C LEU A 225 -6.76 15.13 11.36
N THR A 226 -5.58 15.41 11.88
CA THR A 226 -4.38 15.62 11.07
C THR A 226 -3.75 14.28 10.71
N ARG A 227 -4.21 13.72 9.57
CA ARG A 227 -3.70 12.56 8.79
C ARG A 227 -4.45 11.25 8.98
N GLY A 228 -4.76 10.65 7.82
CA GLY A 228 -5.55 9.43 7.66
C GLY A 228 -6.77 9.74 6.81
N ASP A 229 -6.75 9.34 5.54
CA ASP A 229 -7.80 9.59 4.54
C ASP A 229 -9.04 8.75 4.84
N ARG A 230 -9.71 9.06 5.95
CA ARG A 230 -11.01 8.51 6.30
C ARG A 230 -12.04 9.59 6.00
N ASP A 231 -12.68 9.48 4.84
CA ASP A 231 -13.85 10.30 4.52
C ASP A 231 -15.08 9.90 5.34
N ILE A 232 -15.04 8.70 5.92
CA ILE A 232 -16.07 8.18 6.82
C ILE A 232 -15.49 8.02 8.22
N ILE A 233 -16.13 8.68 9.19
CA ILE A 233 -15.89 8.48 10.62
C ILE A 233 -16.80 7.33 11.07
N MET A 234 -16.22 6.24 11.59
CA MET A 234 -17.03 5.09 12.01
C MET A 234 -17.52 5.21 13.44
N LYS A 235 -18.65 4.56 13.73
CA LYS A 235 -19.27 4.48 15.06
C LYS A 235 -18.29 3.98 16.14
N ARG A 236 -18.11 4.78 17.19
CA ARG A 236 -17.31 4.48 18.39
C ARG A 236 -18.04 4.97 19.62
N THR A 237 -18.70 4.04 20.32
CA THR A 237 -19.56 4.34 21.47
C THR A 237 -18.87 4.12 22.82
N THR A 238 -17.76 3.38 22.86
CA THR A 238 -17.02 3.07 24.09
C THR A 238 -15.55 3.47 24.01
N GLU A 239 -14.87 3.60 25.14
CA GLU A 239 -13.44 3.96 25.18
C GLU A 239 -12.56 2.90 24.49
N GLU A 240 -12.91 1.62 24.63
CA GLU A 240 -12.23 0.52 23.97
C GLU A 240 -12.33 0.62 22.45
N SER A 241 -13.51 0.96 21.93
CA SER A 241 -13.74 1.07 20.48
C SER A 241 -12.84 2.11 19.80
N ARG A 242 -12.39 3.13 20.55
CA ARG A 242 -11.47 4.17 20.07
C ARG A 242 -10.07 3.65 19.78
N ARG A 243 -9.69 2.52 20.38
CA ARG A 243 -8.40 1.85 20.18
C ARG A 243 -8.47 0.73 19.15
N ILE A 244 -9.66 0.27 18.79
CA ILE A 244 -9.84 -0.78 17.81
C ILE A 244 -9.67 -0.19 16.41
N VAL A 245 -8.93 -0.90 15.57
CA VAL A 245 -8.79 -0.61 14.14
C VAL A 245 -10.02 -1.16 13.41
N PRO A 246 -10.59 -0.44 12.43
CA PRO A 246 -11.74 -0.92 11.65
C PRO A 246 -11.51 -2.27 10.99
N TYR A 247 -12.37 -3.24 11.30
CA TYR A 247 -12.23 -4.61 10.82
C TYR A 247 -13.56 -5.16 10.28
N ASN A 248 -13.45 -6.08 9.33
CA ASN A 248 -14.54 -6.97 8.92
C ASN A 248 -14.48 -8.28 9.72
N ILE A 249 -15.62 -8.73 10.23
CA ILE A 249 -15.74 -9.92 11.09
C ILE A 249 -15.36 -11.19 10.31
N ASN A 250 -15.83 -11.34 9.07
CA ASN A 250 -15.59 -12.53 8.26
C ASN A 250 -14.12 -12.64 7.85
N LEU A 251 -13.48 -11.53 7.45
CA LEU A 251 -12.04 -11.51 7.22
C LEU A 251 -11.25 -11.86 8.49
N LEU A 252 -11.65 -11.34 9.65
CA LEU A 252 -10.93 -11.62 10.90
C LEU A 252 -11.03 -13.09 11.30
N LYS A 253 -12.21 -13.69 11.14
CA LYS A 253 -12.43 -15.12 11.41
C LYS A 253 -11.61 -16.01 10.46
N THR A 254 -11.59 -15.68 9.16
CA THR A 254 -10.91 -16.48 8.13
C THR A 254 -9.40 -16.31 8.18
N PHE A 255 -8.92 -15.06 8.24
CA PHE A 255 -7.51 -14.75 8.06
C PHE A 255 -6.73 -14.52 9.37
N LYS A 256 -7.41 -14.32 10.51
CA LYS A 256 -6.80 -14.13 11.83
C LYS A 256 -5.57 -13.20 11.79
N CYS A 257 -5.74 -12.03 11.20
CA CYS A 257 -4.69 -11.03 11.03
C CYS A 257 -5.25 -9.62 11.27
N ASN A 258 -4.35 -8.67 11.50
CA ASN A 258 -4.72 -7.25 11.53
C ASN A 258 -5.16 -6.80 10.13
N HIS A 259 -6.19 -5.97 10.02
CA HIS A 259 -6.58 -5.32 8.76
C HIS A 259 -7.27 -3.99 9.05
N ASP A 260 -6.70 -2.88 8.55
CA ASP A 260 -7.30 -1.54 8.66
C ASP A 260 -8.12 -1.21 7.42
N MET A 261 -9.42 -1.50 7.47
CA MET A 261 -10.32 -1.28 6.35
C MET A 261 -10.84 0.16 6.29
N GLN A 262 -10.77 0.75 5.10
CA GLN A 262 -11.27 2.11 4.85
C GLN A 262 -11.98 2.17 3.49
N ILE A 263 -13.14 2.83 3.47
CA ILE A 263 -13.88 3.13 2.25
C ILE A 263 -13.29 4.37 1.61
N LEU A 264 -13.15 4.32 0.29
CA LEU A 264 -12.75 5.45 -0.53
C LEU A 264 -13.98 5.94 -1.28
N THR A 265 -14.29 7.22 -1.16
CA THR A 265 -15.47 7.85 -1.76
C THR A 265 -15.12 8.76 -2.93
N ASP A 266 -13.84 8.81 -3.29
CA ASP A 266 -13.31 9.71 -4.29
C ASP A 266 -12.21 9.01 -5.11
N ALA A 267 -12.20 9.28 -6.41
CA ALA A 267 -11.25 8.71 -7.35
C ALA A 267 -9.83 9.21 -7.09
N TRP A 268 -9.67 10.46 -6.63
CA TRP A 268 -8.35 11.00 -6.28
C TRP A 268 -7.77 10.29 -5.06
N ALA A 269 -8.56 9.99 -4.03
CA ALA A 269 -8.12 9.20 -2.89
C ALA A 269 -7.70 7.76 -3.29
N ALA A 270 -8.39 7.16 -4.27
CA ALA A 270 -8.00 5.87 -4.83
C ALA A 270 -6.67 5.96 -5.59
N ALA A 271 -6.49 7.00 -6.42
CA ALA A 271 -5.24 7.26 -7.13
C ALA A 271 -4.09 7.54 -6.14
N GLU A 272 -4.28 8.41 -5.15
CA GLU A 272 -3.25 8.72 -4.14
C GLU A 272 -2.83 7.45 -3.38
N TYR A 273 -3.78 6.60 -2.99
CA TYR A 273 -3.46 5.31 -2.38
C TYR A 273 -2.65 4.44 -3.34
N LEU A 274 -3.14 4.25 -4.58
CA LEU A 274 -2.48 3.43 -5.57
C LEU A 274 -1.05 3.93 -5.85
N PHE A 275 -0.85 5.22 -6.09
CA PHE A 275 0.47 5.82 -6.31
C PHE A 275 1.35 5.74 -5.06
N SER A 276 0.82 5.93 -3.86
CA SER A 276 1.57 5.80 -2.60
C SER A 276 2.17 4.41 -2.41
N TYR A 277 1.60 3.40 -3.07
CA TYR A 277 2.08 2.03 -3.02
C TYR A 277 2.79 1.60 -4.31
N ILE A 278 2.30 1.89 -5.51
CA ILE A 278 3.01 1.61 -6.78
C ILE A 278 4.36 2.32 -6.80
N SER A 279 4.39 3.62 -6.54
CA SER A 279 5.61 4.44 -6.57
C SER A 279 6.46 4.32 -5.31
N LYS A 280 6.04 3.50 -4.34
CA LYS A 280 6.84 3.19 -3.15
C LYS A 280 8.03 2.33 -3.57
N GLU A 281 9.03 3.01 -4.10
CA GLU A 281 10.36 2.50 -4.38
C GLU A 281 11.04 2.13 -3.06
N ALA A 282 11.97 1.18 -3.11
CA ALA A 282 12.91 0.98 -2.00
C ALA A 282 13.76 2.26 -1.91
N HIS A 283 13.37 3.20 -1.05
CA HIS A 283 13.90 4.57 -0.92
C HIS A 283 15.43 4.70 -0.79
N MET A 284 16.15 3.60 -0.58
CA MET A 284 17.61 3.55 -0.49
C MET A 284 18.31 3.46 -1.86
N GLU A 285 17.59 3.07 -2.91
CA GLU A 285 18.16 2.73 -4.22
C GLU A 285 18.20 3.94 -5.18
N LYS A 286 17.22 4.85 -5.11
CA LYS A 286 17.05 5.94 -6.08
C LYS A 286 18.26 6.87 -6.20
N ASP A 287 18.76 7.39 -5.08
CA ASP A 287 19.88 8.35 -5.08
C ASP A 287 21.19 7.74 -5.60
N LEU A 288 21.39 6.44 -5.36
CA LEU A 288 22.61 5.73 -5.73
C LEU A 288 22.54 5.23 -7.17
N VAL A 289 21.41 4.67 -7.57
CA VAL A 289 21.14 4.23 -8.94
C VAL A 289 21.04 5.42 -9.89
N GLN A 290 20.41 6.54 -9.52
CA GLN A 290 20.38 7.75 -10.35
C GLN A 290 21.78 8.37 -10.52
N LYS A 291 22.61 8.39 -9.46
CA LYS A 291 24.00 8.85 -9.58
C LYS A 291 24.83 7.99 -10.53
N LEU A 292 24.53 6.69 -10.60
CA LEU A 292 25.24 5.74 -11.46
C LEU A 292 24.65 5.72 -12.88
N ALA A 293 23.34 5.91 -13.04
CA ALA A 293 22.66 6.01 -14.33
C ALA A 293 22.97 7.34 -15.06
N GLY A 294 23.30 8.40 -14.33
CA GLY A 294 23.77 9.67 -14.91
C GLY A 294 25.19 9.63 -15.46
N CYS A 295 25.90 8.50 -15.35
CA CYS A 295 27.20 8.32 -15.97
C CYS A 295 27.01 7.99 -17.45
N ALA A 296 27.28 8.95 -18.35
CA ALA A 296 27.33 8.69 -19.77
C ALA A 296 28.33 7.55 -20.05
N CYS A 297 27.86 6.46 -20.65
CA CYS A 297 28.69 5.31 -21.01
C CYS A 297 28.92 5.36 -22.52
N SER A 298 30.18 5.44 -22.94
CA SER A 298 30.53 5.48 -24.37
C SER A 298 30.83 4.09 -24.94
N THR A 299 31.06 3.11 -24.06
CA THR A 299 31.38 1.73 -24.43
C THR A 299 30.63 0.70 -23.57
N LEU A 300 30.47 -0.52 -24.09
CA LEU A 300 29.81 -1.63 -23.39
C LEU A 300 30.53 -2.03 -22.09
N GLU A 301 31.87 -1.95 -22.06
CA GLU A 301 32.67 -2.25 -20.87
C GLU A 301 32.50 -1.20 -19.76
N GLU A 302 32.35 0.07 -20.12
CA GLU A 302 32.00 1.14 -19.18
C GLU A 302 30.62 0.92 -18.59
N ALA A 303 29.62 0.60 -19.43
CA ALA A 303 28.27 0.28 -19.00
C ALA A 303 28.27 -0.91 -18.03
N ARG A 304 28.99 -1.99 -18.36
CA ARG A 304 29.12 -3.17 -17.49
C ARG A 304 29.75 -2.83 -16.14
N ARG A 305 30.79 -1.99 -16.12
CA ARG A 305 31.46 -1.55 -14.89
C ARG A 305 30.54 -0.66 -14.03
N VAL A 306 29.78 0.24 -14.65
CA VAL A 306 28.79 1.09 -13.97
C VAL A 306 27.68 0.23 -13.37
N LEU A 307 27.13 -0.72 -14.14
CA LEU A 307 26.13 -1.68 -13.66
C LEU A 307 26.65 -2.54 -12.50
N LEU A 308 27.90 -3.02 -12.57
CA LEU A 308 28.49 -3.83 -11.51
C LEU A 308 28.74 -3.01 -10.23
N LYS A 309 29.15 -1.75 -10.38
CA LYS A 309 29.24 -0.80 -9.25
C LYS A 309 27.85 -0.51 -8.67
N ALA A 310 26.83 -0.33 -9.51
CA ALA A 310 25.45 -0.12 -9.07
C ALA A 310 24.90 -1.33 -8.33
N GLY A 311 25.10 -2.53 -8.88
CA GLY A 311 24.75 -3.79 -8.23
C GLY A 311 25.42 -3.92 -6.86
N ASN A 312 26.74 -3.74 -6.78
CA ASN A 312 27.47 -3.81 -5.50
C ASN A 312 27.04 -2.74 -4.50
N ALA A 313 26.71 -1.53 -4.98
CA ALA A 313 26.25 -0.45 -4.14
C ALA A 313 24.83 -0.74 -3.61
N VAL A 314 23.92 -1.25 -4.44
CA VAL A 314 22.58 -1.71 -4.01
C VAL A 314 22.72 -2.86 -3.00
N LEU A 315 23.54 -3.86 -3.28
CA LEU A 315 23.77 -5.02 -2.39
C LEU A 315 24.37 -4.62 -1.04
N SER A 316 25.26 -3.63 -1.00
CA SER A 316 25.91 -3.16 0.24
C SER A 316 25.04 -2.20 1.06
N HIS A 317 24.07 -1.52 0.44
CA HIS A 317 23.27 -0.50 1.11
C HIS A 317 21.84 -0.95 1.43
N ARG A 318 21.29 -1.93 0.70
CA ARG A 318 19.96 -2.45 0.98
C ARG A 318 20.02 -3.61 1.97
N GLN A 319 19.58 -3.34 3.18
CA GLN A 319 19.26 -4.38 4.17
C GLN A 319 17.84 -4.89 3.89
N ILE A 320 17.72 -6.20 3.72
CA ILE A 320 16.45 -6.92 3.60
C ILE A 320 16.36 -7.96 4.70
N GLY A 321 15.14 -8.20 5.20
CA GLY A 321 14.90 -9.26 6.17
C GLY A 321 15.07 -10.65 5.54
N LYS A 322 15.32 -11.68 6.36
CA LYS A 322 15.47 -13.07 5.88
C LYS A 322 14.25 -13.54 5.07
N ILE A 323 13.04 -13.17 5.51
CA ILE A 323 11.78 -13.53 4.83
C ILE A 323 11.62 -12.78 3.50
N GLU A 324 11.97 -11.49 3.46
CA GLU A 324 11.99 -10.71 2.22
C GLU A 324 12.99 -11.29 1.21
N ALA A 325 14.20 -11.62 1.67
CA ALA A 325 15.21 -12.28 0.84
C ALA A 325 14.69 -13.61 0.27
N ALA A 326 14.07 -14.45 1.12
CA ALA A 326 13.48 -15.70 0.68
C ALA A 326 12.33 -15.48 -0.32
N TRP A 327 11.49 -14.46 -0.11
CA TRP A 327 10.40 -14.10 -1.02
C TRP A 327 10.93 -13.74 -2.42
N LEU A 328 12.00 -12.94 -2.48
CA LEU A 328 12.65 -12.53 -3.72
C LEU A 328 13.33 -13.71 -4.42
N ILE A 329 14.09 -14.53 -3.69
CA ILE A 329 14.78 -15.72 -4.23
C ILE A 329 13.78 -16.74 -4.80
N LEU A 330 12.63 -16.90 -4.13
CA LEU A 330 11.56 -17.78 -4.59
C LEU A 330 10.76 -17.21 -5.77
N GLY A 331 11.08 -16.01 -6.26
CA GLY A 331 10.41 -15.37 -7.38
C GLY A 331 8.94 -15.06 -7.10
N ILE A 332 8.59 -14.78 -5.84
CA ILE A 332 7.20 -14.50 -5.47
C ILE A 332 6.88 -13.04 -5.84
N PRO A 333 5.81 -12.77 -6.63
CA PRO A 333 5.49 -11.41 -7.03
C PRO A 333 5.20 -10.49 -5.83
N LEU A 334 5.70 -9.25 -5.89
CA LEU A 334 5.39 -8.20 -4.89
C LEU A 334 4.09 -7.46 -5.20
N TYR A 335 3.57 -7.60 -6.41
CA TYR A 335 2.32 -6.98 -6.85
C TYR A 335 1.46 -8.01 -7.58
N ARG A 336 0.14 -7.86 -7.43
CA ARG A 336 -0.88 -8.59 -8.19
C ARG A 336 -2.03 -7.63 -8.48
N CYS A 337 -2.63 -7.74 -9.65
CA CYS A 337 -3.72 -6.87 -10.07
C CYS A 337 -4.66 -7.67 -10.96
N SER A 338 -5.96 -7.43 -10.85
CA SER A 338 -6.94 -7.96 -11.81
C SER A 338 -6.95 -7.18 -13.13
N MET A 339 -6.36 -5.98 -13.14
CA MET A 339 -6.32 -5.09 -14.30
C MET A 339 -5.04 -5.29 -15.11
N VAL A 340 -5.19 -5.29 -16.43
CA VAL A 340 -4.06 -5.19 -17.36
C VAL A 340 -3.46 -3.79 -17.23
N THR A 341 -2.15 -3.71 -17.07
CA THR A 341 -1.44 -2.43 -17.00
C THR A 341 -0.82 -2.12 -18.35
N VAL A 342 -1.17 -0.97 -18.93
CA VAL A 342 -0.49 -0.44 -20.11
C VAL A 342 0.43 0.69 -19.67
N HIS A 343 1.73 0.53 -19.92
CA HIS A 343 2.71 1.58 -19.66
C HIS A 343 2.80 2.53 -20.85
N LEU A 344 2.38 3.78 -20.64
CA LEU A 344 2.54 4.86 -21.61
C LEU A 344 3.89 5.55 -21.40
N TYR A 345 4.85 5.27 -22.27
CA TYR A 345 6.09 6.04 -22.33
C TYR A 345 5.82 7.34 -23.09
N ILE A 346 5.48 8.41 -22.36
CA ILE A 346 5.21 9.72 -22.94
C ILE A 346 6.51 10.52 -23.00
N SER A 347 7.10 10.57 -24.18
CA SER A 347 8.22 11.44 -24.53
C SER A 347 7.71 12.69 -25.26
N LEU A 348 8.43 13.81 -25.13
CA LEU A 348 8.22 14.94 -26.03
C LEU A 348 8.64 14.53 -27.45
N PRO A 349 7.98 15.03 -28.51
CA PRO A 349 8.32 14.66 -29.90
C PRO A 349 9.79 14.89 -30.29
N SER A 350 10.51 15.77 -29.59
CA SER A 350 11.93 16.04 -29.81
C SER A 350 12.88 15.09 -29.07
N HIS A 351 12.36 14.19 -28.23
CA HIS A 351 13.11 13.28 -27.34
C HIS A 351 12.43 11.91 -27.24
N GLU A 352 12.10 11.31 -28.39
CA GLU A 352 11.51 9.97 -28.41
C GLU A 352 12.61 8.90 -28.28
N ASP A 353 12.76 8.35 -27.07
CA ASP A 353 13.58 7.16 -26.86
C ASP A 353 12.86 5.94 -27.44
N ARG A 354 13.31 5.45 -28.60
CA ARG A 354 12.74 4.27 -29.28
C ARG A 354 13.61 3.03 -29.11
N ILE A 355 12.96 1.88 -28.97
CA ILE A 355 13.63 0.59 -28.79
C ILE A 355 13.86 -0.02 -30.16
N LEU A 356 15.08 -0.51 -30.42
CA LEU A 356 15.39 -1.27 -31.63
C LEU A 356 14.86 -2.70 -31.52
N LYS A 357 14.23 -3.21 -32.59
CA LYS A 357 13.82 -4.62 -32.72
C LYS A 357 15.04 -5.53 -32.64
N ASN A 358 16.13 -5.14 -33.30
CA ASN A 358 17.41 -5.83 -33.26
C ASN A 358 18.51 -4.91 -32.70
N PRO A 359 19.08 -5.21 -31.53
CA PRO A 359 20.13 -4.38 -30.91
C PRO A 359 21.45 -4.37 -31.71
N ASN A 360 21.61 -5.26 -32.70
CA ASN A 360 22.81 -5.35 -33.54
C ASN A 360 22.63 -4.70 -34.92
N VAL A 361 21.55 -3.94 -35.15
CA VAL A 361 21.35 -3.25 -36.44
C VAL A 361 22.48 -2.24 -36.67
N ASN A 362 22.88 -2.06 -37.93
CA ASN A 362 23.88 -1.07 -38.28
C ASN A 362 23.29 0.34 -38.09
N MET A 363 23.87 1.11 -37.17
CA MET A 363 23.43 2.46 -36.84
C MET A 363 23.47 3.43 -38.03
N GLU A 364 24.33 3.18 -39.02
CA GLU A 364 24.44 4.02 -40.22
C GLU A 364 23.32 3.76 -41.24
N SER A 365 22.58 2.66 -41.09
CA SER A 365 21.52 2.24 -42.02
C SER A 365 20.18 1.99 -41.31
N ILE A 366 19.98 2.57 -40.12
CA ILE A 366 18.72 2.46 -39.39
C ILE A 366 17.59 3.11 -40.18
N THR A 367 16.47 2.41 -40.23
CA THR A 367 15.20 2.85 -40.81
C THR A 367 14.09 2.85 -39.75
N GLU A 368 12.92 3.40 -40.10
CA GLU A 368 11.75 3.39 -39.21
C GLU A 368 11.30 1.97 -38.83
N ASP A 369 11.47 1.01 -39.73
CA ASP A 369 11.07 -0.38 -39.54
C ASP A 369 11.97 -1.14 -38.56
N ASP A 370 13.17 -0.62 -38.25
CA ASP A 370 14.09 -1.22 -37.29
C ASP A 370 13.69 -0.98 -35.83
N PHE A 371 12.74 -0.07 -35.58
CA PHE A 371 12.24 0.27 -34.26
C PHE A 371 10.97 -0.50 -33.90
N VAL A 372 10.84 -0.85 -32.62
CA VAL A 372 9.60 -1.36 -32.06
C VAL A 372 8.56 -0.25 -32.11
N THR A 373 7.40 -0.57 -32.70
CA THR A 373 6.30 0.39 -32.80
C THR A 373 5.75 0.76 -31.41
N THR A 374 5.84 2.05 -31.05
CA THR A 374 5.35 2.57 -29.77
C THR A 374 3.84 2.80 -29.80
N ILE A 375 3.20 2.87 -28.63
CA ILE A 375 1.76 3.18 -28.55
C ILE A 375 1.43 4.59 -29.08
N ILE A 376 2.37 5.52 -28.97
CA ILE A 376 2.24 6.87 -29.55
C ILE A 376 2.25 6.79 -31.08
N HIS A 377 3.14 5.99 -31.65
CA HIS A 377 3.17 5.75 -33.09
C HIS A 377 1.90 5.05 -33.58
N ARG A 378 1.39 4.05 -32.84
CA ARG A 378 0.11 3.40 -33.17
C ARG A 378 -1.05 4.39 -33.11
N TYR A 379 -1.06 5.25 -32.10
CA TYR A 379 -2.07 6.29 -31.97
C TYR A 379 -1.97 7.34 -33.09
N SER A 380 -0.78 7.71 -33.56
CA SER A 380 -0.63 8.64 -34.69
C SER A 380 -1.04 8.02 -36.02
N GLN A 381 -0.84 6.70 -36.18
CA GLN A 381 -1.24 5.92 -37.35
C GLN A 381 -2.64 5.29 -37.22
N ARG A 382 -3.42 5.67 -36.20
CA ARG A 382 -4.73 5.06 -35.95
C ARG A 382 -5.67 5.27 -37.15
N PRO A 383 -6.54 4.30 -37.48
CA PRO A 383 -7.51 4.43 -38.56
C PRO A 383 -8.39 5.64 -38.33
N SER A 384 -8.68 6.38 -39.42
CA SER A 384 -9.63 7.50 -39.38
C SER A 384 -11.09 7.05 -39.41
N VAL A 385 -11.34 5.75 -39.54
CA VAL A 385 -12.66 5.13 -39.65
C VAL A 385 -12.76 3.91 -38.72
N PRO A 386 -13.86 3.76 -37.96
CA PRO A 386 -14.98 4.71 -37.82
C PRO A 386 -14.56 6.04 -37.17
N GLU A 387 -15.28 7.12 -37.49
CA GLU A 387 -14.93 8.50 -37.11
C GLU A 387 -14.70 8.68 -35.61
N VAL A 388 -15.36 7.87 -34.78
CA VAL A 388 -15.18 7.77 -33.32
C VAL A 388 -13.72 7.53 -32.90
N ILE A 389 -12.88 6.90 -33.74
CA ILE A 389 -11.45 6.66 -33.45
C ILE A 389 -10.65 7.97 -33.50
N ASN A 390 -11.07 8.94 -34.31
CA ASN A 390 -10.36 10.22 -34.40
C ASN A 390 -10.48 11.03 -33.11
N ASP A 391 -11.63 10.93 -32.44
CA ASP A 391 -11.96 11.67 -31.23
C ASP A 391 -11.36 11.06 -29.96
N LEU A 392 -10.82 9.84 -30.04
CA LEU A 392 -10.16 9.20 -28.91
C LEU A 392 -8.93 9.99 -28.51
N THR A 393 -8.79 10.21 -27.21
CA THR A 393 -7.51 10.56 -26.60
C THR A 393 -6.52 9.39 -26.69
N LEU A 394 -5.22 9.66 -26.56
CA LEU A 394 -4.19 8.62 -26.45
C LEU A 394 -4.50 7.63 -25.32
N PHE A 395 -5.10 8.12 -24.23
CA PHE A 395 -5.50 7.28 -23.12
C PHE A 395 -6.63 6.32 -23.52
N GLU A 396 -7.72 6.83 -24.11
CA GLU A 396 -8.85 5.98 -24.55
C GLU A 396 -8.41 4.96 -25.60
N PHE A 397 -7.57 5.39 -26.55
CA PHE A 397 -6.99 4.49 -27.54
C PHE A 397 -6.17 3.36 -26.89
N ALA A 398 -5.34 3.69 -25.89
CA ALA A 398 -4.54 2.71 -25.18
C ALA A 398 -5.35 1.74 -24.31
N VAL A 399 -6.53 2.15 -23.86
CA VAL A 399 -7.44 1.31 -23.08
C VAL A 399 -8.23 0.38 -24.00
N TRP A 400 -8.74 0.90 -25.12
CA TRP A 400 -9.70 0.18 -25.98
C TRP A 400 -9.09 -0.62 -27.11
N PHE A 401 -7.80 -0.45 -27.43
CA PHE A 401 -7.18 -1.12 -28.55
C PHE A 401 -5.87 -1.80 -28.16
N GLU A 402 -5.65 -3.00 -28.69
CA GLU A 402 -4.39 -3.73 -28.60
C GLU A 402 -3.87 -4.13 -29.98
N THR A 403 -2.60 -4.51 -30.03
CA THR A 403 -1.97 -4.99 -31.26
C THR A 403 -2.21 -6.48 -31.39
N ASP A 404 -2.84 -6.87 -32.49
CA ASP A 404 -3.02 -8.27 -32.83
C ASP A 404 -1.73 -8.84 -33.44
N TYR A 405 -1.06 -9.73 -32.69
CA TYR A 405 0.13 -10.44 -33.16
C TYR A 405 -0.20 -11.81 -33.76
N THR A 406 -1.48 -12.16 -33.94
CA THR A 406 -1.89 -13.53 -34.33
C THR A 406 -1.88 -13.81 -35.83
N ASP A 407 -1.71 -12.79 -36.68
CA ASP A 407 -1.67 -12.96 -38.13
C ASP A 407 -0.25 -13.24 -38.63
N SER A 408 0.14 -14.52 -38.63
CA SER A 408 1.45 -14.99 -39.08
C SER A 408 1.66 -14.94 -40.60
N THR A 409 0.70 -14.40 -41.37
CA THR A 409 0.82 -14.27 -42.83
C THR A 409 1.43 -12.94 -43.27
N CYS A 410 1.62 -12.02 -42.32
CA CYS A 410 2.30 -10.78 -42.56
C CYS A 410 3.80 -10.89 -42.26
N GLU A 411 4.65 -10.70 -43.27
CA GLU A 411 6.11 -10.67 -43.11
C GLU A 411 6.58 -9.51 -42.21
N ASP A 412 5.69 -8.56 -41.89
CA ASP A 412 5.87 -7.51 -40.90
C ASP A 412 5.11 -7.85 -39.61
N ILE A 413 5.84 -8.24 -38.56
CA ILE A 413 5.33 -8.45 -37.18
C ILE A 413 4.68 -7.16 -36.59
N ASP A 414 4.80 -6.03 -37.29
CA ASP A 414 4.29 -4.71 -36.91
C ASP A 414 3.06 -4.25 -37.73
N ASN A 415 2.48 -5.09 -38.60
CA ASN A 415 1.27 -4.68 -39.31
C ASN A 415 0.09 -4.52 -38.35
N ASN A 416 -0.35 -3.26 -38.25
CA ASN A 416 -1.28 -2.70 -37.28
C ASN A 416 -2.73 -3.16 -37.48
N THR A 417 -3.01 -4.45 -37.34
CA THR A 417 -4.40 -4.88 -37.14
C THR A 417 -4.77 -4.54 -35.70
N LEU A 418 -5.43 -3.39 -35.53
CA LEU A 418 -5.98 -2.97 -34.25
C LEU A 418 -7.24 -3.79 -33.98
N MET A 419 -7.19 -4.61 -32.94
CA MET A 419 -8.37 -5.31 -32.45
C MET A 419 -8.94 -4.51 -31.27
N PRO A 420 -10.28 -4.46 -31.14
CA PRO A 420 -10.90 -4.03 -29.89
C PRO A 420 -10.33 -4.88 -28.75
N ASN A 421 -9.84 -4.21 -27.71
CA ASN A 421 -9.40 -4.88 -26.50
C ASN A 421 -10.62 -5.61 -25.90
N PRO A 422 -10.56 -6.93 -25.67
CA PRO A 422 -11.71 -7.68 -25.16
C PRO A 422 -12.08 -7.39 -23.70
N LEU A 423 -11.39 -6.46 -23.03
CA LEU A 423 -11.63 -6.02 -21.66
C LEU A 423 -12.99 -5.33 -21.43
#